data_AF-A0A936ADP9-F1
#
_entry.id   AF-A0A936ADP9-F1
#
_cell.length_a   1.000
_cell.length_b   1.000
_cell.length_c   1.000
_cell.angle_alpha   90.00
_cell.angle_beta   90.00
_cell.angle_gamma   90.00
#
_symmetry.space_group_name_H-M   'P 1'
#
loop_
_entity.id
_entity.type
_entity.pdbx_description
1 polymer ?
#
loop_
_entity_poly.entity_id
_entity_poly.type
_entity_poly.pdbx_seq_one_letter_code
_entity_poly.pdbx_strand_id
1 'polypeptide(L)'
;MTNLVPDFGKPDLAAPREPVSLRTFLLLCLLWLPMAFFFWFAMRSPITYATRELAELILSVWLPGLVESTSQNVFHWNVAAFIPLPPGVPVDAGRPVMDIDVNVLLYTYGLAVYWGLIFASPSEEFSLLHKIRDSFIGWLIMLPLHAMGCALHVAKDVFVVLGDTGSAYAAEMGVNPTLVAYFWQFSSLVMPTLSGVIVWGVMQRHFLRDLQGDQWLETNDGTTGPKPRPEGEP
;
A
#
# COMPACT_ATOMS: atom_id res chain seq x y z
N MET A 1 0.78 66.82 -18.90
CA MET A 1 -0.13 65.75 -18.43
C MET A 1 0.66 64.47 -18.43
N THR A 2 1.07 64.09 -17.24
CA THR A 2 2.11 63.12 -16.92
C THR A 2 1.48 61.73 -16.86
N ASN A 3 2.06 60.75 -17.56
CA ASN A 3 1.64 59.35 -17.52
C ASN A 3 1.79 58.79 -16.10
N LEU A 4 0.69 58.78 -15.35
CA LEU A 4 0.49 58.06 -14.10
C LEU A 4 -0.18 56.72 -14.40
N VAL A 5 0.52 55.83 -15.09
CA VAL A 5 0.14 54.41 -15.12
C VAL A 5 1.05 53.70 -14.13
N PRO A 6 0.52 53.18 -13.02
CA PRO A 6 1.30 52.35 -12.12
C PRO A 6 1.80 51.13 -12.91
N ASP A 7 3.10 50.92 -12.92
CA ASP A 7 3.70 49.67 -13.36
C ASP A 7 3.31 48.61 -12.32
N PHE A 8 2.19 47.94 -12.56
CA PHE A 8 1.82 46.72 -11.85
C PHE A 8 2.79 45.67 -12.34
N GLY A 9 3.92 45.58 -11.63
CA GLY A 9 5.00 44.66 -11.90
C GLY A 9 4.45 43.34 -12.39
N LYS A 10 4.96 42.90 -13.55
CA LYS A 10 4.72 41.55 -14.06
C LYS A 10 4.86 40.60 -12.86
N PRO A 11 3.89 39.71 -12.60
CA PRO A 11 4.06 38.72 -11.55
C PRO A 11 5.42 38.08 -11.82
N ASP A 12 6.31 38.09 -10.83
CA ASP A 12 7.57 37.38 -10.89
C ASP A 12 7.24 35.98 -11.40
N LEU A 13 7.56 35.74 -12.67
CA LEU A 13 7.46 34.42 -13.26
C LEU A 13 8.53 33.66 -12.51
N ALA A 14 8.11 33.01 -11.43
CA ALA A 14 8.96 32.23 -10.56
C ALA A 14 9.92 31.46 -11.46
N ALA A 15 11.23 31.68 -11.26
CA ALA A 15 12.26 31.10 -12.09
C ALA A 15 11.93 29.62 -12.35
N PRO A 16 12.07 29.11 -13.59
CA PRO A 16 11.79 27.71 -13.89
C PRO A 16 12.53 26.84 -12.88
N ARG A 17 11.78 26.13 -12.03
CA ARG A 17 12.40 25.25 -11.03
C ARG A 17 13.17 24.19 -11.79
N GLU A 18 14.46 24.04 -11.49
CA GLU A 18 15.23 22.95 -12.06
C GLU A 18 14.56 21.63 -11.65
N PRO A 19 14.15 20.80 -12.61
CA PRO A 19 13.51 19.54 -12.33
C PRO A 19 14.48 18.62 -11.58
N VAL A 20 13.97 17.88 -10.61
CA VAL A 20 14.82 17.01 -9.79
C VAL A 20 15.32 15.85 -10.64
N SER A 21 16.63 15.78 -10.82
CA SER A 21 17.28 14.68 -11.54
C SER A 21 16.90 13.31 -10.97
N LEU A 22 16.58 12.36 -11.85
CA LEU A 22 16.31 10.96 -11.51
C LEU A 22 17.40 10.35 -10.60
N ARG A 23 18.67 10.70 -10.85
CA ARG A 23 19.80 10.23 -10.04
C ARG A 23 19.67 10.67 -8.58
N THR A 24 19.31 11.92 -8.35
CA THR A 24 19.11 12.48 -7.01
C THR A 24 17.95 11.77 -6.31
N PHE A 25 16.83 11.57 -7.02
CA PHE A 25 15.68 10.82 -6.49
C PHE A 25 16.07 9.39 -6.09
N LEU A 26 16.79 8.65 -6.94
CA LEU A 26 17.23 7.29 -6.64
C LEU A 26 18.18 7.23 -5.43
N LEU A 27 19.10 8.20 -5.29
CA LEU A 27 19.98 8.30 -4.12
C LEU A 27 19.18 8.62 -2.85
N LEU A 28 18.17 9.48 -2.95
CA LEU A 28 17.27 9.77 -1.83
C LEU A 28 16.45 8.54 -1.46
N CYS A 29 15.95 7.75 -2.42
CA CYS A 29 15.29 6.48 -2.15
C CYS A 29 16.21 5.51 -1.41
N LEU A 30 17.47 5.37 -1.84
CA LEU A 30 18.45 4.50 -1.19
C LEU A 30 18.71 4.92 0.27
N LEU A 31 18.65 6.21 0.57
CA LEU A 31 18.80 6.73 1.93
C LEU A 31 17.53 6.58 2.78
N TRP A 32 16.37 6.93 2.22
CA TRP A 32 15.11 7.00 2.97
C TRP A 32 14.45 5.64 3.15
N LEU A 33 14.67 4.69 2.25
CA LEU A 33 14.04 3.38 2.34
C LEU A 33 14.50 2.60 3.59
N PRO A 34 15.80 2.47 3.92
CA PRO A 34 16.24 1.87 5.19
C PRO A 34 15.65 2.57 6.42
N MET A 35 15.60 3.91 6.40
CA MET A 35 15.01 4.70 7.48
C MET A 35 13.51 4.43 7.64
N ALA A 36 12.79 4.32 6.52
CA ALA A 36 11.36 4.00 6.53
C ALA A 36 11.09 2.58 7.04
N PHE A 37 11.93 1.59 6.68
CA PHE A 37 11.85 0.25 7.26
C PHE A 37 12.09 0.26 8.77
N PHE A 38 13.05 1.05 9.25
CA PHE A 38 13.28 1.21 10.69
C PHE A 38 12.03 1.78 11.39
N PHE A 39 11.44 2.86 10.87
CA PHE A 39 10.25 3.47 11.46
C PHE A 39 9.02 2.55 11.39
N TRP A 40 8.79 1.88 10.27
CA TRP A 40 7.72 0.89 10.12
C TRP A 40 7.85 -0.24 11.13
N PHE A 41 9.07 -0.78 11.30
CA PHE A 41 9.32 -1.82 12.29
C PHE A 41 9.19 -1.31 13.73
N ALA A 42 9.57 -0.06 14.01
CA ALA A 42 9.36 0.58 15.30
C ALA A 42 7.86 0.76 15.61
N MET A 43 7.06 1.08 14.58
CA MET A 43 5.61 1.25 14.64
C MET A 43 4.82 -0.06 14.46
N ARG A 44 5.49 -1.22 14.52
CA ARG A 44 4.85 -2.52 14.29
C ARG A 44 3.60 -2.76 15.13
N SER A 45 3.61 -2.40 16.42
CA SER A 45 2.46 -2.59 17.31
C SER A 45 1.26 -1.71 16.98
N PRO A 46 1.38 -0.37 16.83
CA PRO A 46 0.24 0.45 16.45
C PRO A 46 -0.28 0.13 15.03
N ILE A 47 0.60 -0.20 14.08
CA ILE A 47 0.18 -0.63 12.74
C ILE A 47 -0.65 -1.91 12.83
N THR A 48 -0.14 -2.90 13.56
CA THR A 48 -0.82 -4.19 13.80
C THR A 48 -2.17 -3.99 14.47
N TYR A 49 -2.24 -3.10 15.47
CA TYR A 49 -3.49 -2.80 16.17
C TYR A 49 -4.55 -2.28 15.20
N ALA A 50 -4.25 -1.26 14.40
CA ALA A 50 -5.23 -0.70 13.47
C ALA A 50 -5.64 -1.72 12.39
N THR A 51 -4.69 -2.52 11.89
CA THR A 51 -4.97 -3.55 10.89
C THR A 51 -5.83 -4.68 11.46
N ARG A 52 -5.56 -5.15 12.68
CA ARG A 52 -6.35 -6.23 13.29
C ARG A 52 -7.78 -5.80 13.58
N GLU A 53 -8.00 -4.59 14.08
CA GLU A 53 -9.36 -4.10 14.40
C GLU A 53 -10.24 -4.07 13.14
N LEU A 54 -9.67 -3.61 12.02
CA LEU A 54 -10.39 -3.64 10.75
C LEU A 54 -10.54 -5.06 10.19
N ALA A 55 -9.56 -5.94 10.38
CA ALA A 55 -9.64 -7.34 9.94
C ALA A 55 -10.71 -8.12 10.74
N GLU A 56 -10.79 -7.90 12.06
CA GLU A 56 -11.84 -8.42 12.93
C GLU A 56 -13.22 -7.92 12.50
N LEU A 57 -13.33 -6.64 12.14
CA LEU A 57 -14.56 -6.11 11.58
C LEU A 57 -14.94 -6.81 10.26
N ILE A 58 -13.99 -6.99 9.34
CA ILE A 58 -14.22 -7.71 8.08
C ILE A 58 -14.69 -9.14 8.35
N LEU A 59 -14.03 -9.87 9.26
CA LEU A 59 -14.40 -11.24 9.62
C LEU A 59 -15.77 -11.32 10.31
N SER A 60 -16.10 -10.41 11.22
CA SER A 60 -17.40 -10.41 11.90
C SER A 60 -18.56 -10.14 10.96
N VAL A 61 -18.34 -9.35 9.90
CA VAL A 61 -19.33 -9.09 8.85
C VAL A 61 -19.41 -10.26 7.85
N TRP A 62 -18.27 -10.82 7.44
CA TRP A 62 -18.23 -11.87 6.42
C TRP A 62 -18.56 -13.27 6.97
N LEU A 63 -18.00 -13.62 8.13
CA LEU A 63 -18.07 -14.94 8.79
C LEU A 63 -18.54 -14.77 10.24
N PRO A 64 -19.81 -14.37 10.45
CA PRO A 64 -20.33 -14.07 11.78
C PRO A 64 -20.25 -15.29 12.70
N GLY A 65 -19.72 -15.08 13.92
CA GLY A 65 -19.59 -16.14 14.92
C GLY A 65 -18.45 -17.13 14.67
N LEU A 66 -17.55 -16.85 13.72
CA LEU A 66 -16.31 -17.62 13.54
C LEU A 66 -15.29 -17.34 14.65
N VAL A 67 -15.11 -16.06 15.00
CA VAL A 67 -14.10 -15.62 15.95
C VAL A 67 -14.66 -15.66 17.37
N GLU A 68 -14.02 -16.41 18.26
CA GLU A 68 -14.34 -16.45 19.69
C GLU A 68 -13.66 -15.29 20.42
N SER A 69 -12.34 -15.17 20.24
CA SER A 69 -11.54 -14.13 20.87
C SER A 69 -10.33 -13.82 20.01
N THR A 70 -9.76 -12.64 20.24
CA THR A 70 -8.54 -12.21 19.58
C THR A 70 -7.60 -11.58 20.59
N SER A 71 -6.31 -11.66 20.29
CA SER A 71 -5.29 -10.97 21.05
C SER A 71 -4.16 -10.51 20.13
N GLN A 72 -3.40 -9.53 20.60
CA GLN A 72 -2.24 -9.04 19.89
C GLN A 72 -0.98 -9.32 20.70
N ASN A 73 0.01 -9.97 20.07
CA ASN A 73 1.35 -10.10 20.61
C ASN A 73 2.34 -9.35 19.72
N VAL A 74 2.65 -8.10 20.08
CA VAL A 74 3.51 -7.19 19.31
C VAL A 74 2.99 -6.98 17.89
N PHE A 75 3.43 -7.80 16.93
CA PHE A 75 3.05 -7.74 15.52
C PHE A 75 2.31 -8.98 15.00
N HIS A 76 2.09 -9.94 15.91
CA HIS A 76 1.27 -11.11 15.70
C HIS A 76 -0.15 -10.82 16.17
N TRP A 77 -1.12 -11.17 15.33
CA TRP A 77 -2.54 -11.19 15.66
C TRP A 77 -2.98 -12.64 15.84
N ASN A 78 -3.30 -13.00 17.09
CA ASN A 78 -3.75 -14.33 17.43
C ASN A 78 -5.27 -14.35 17.43
N VAL A 79 -5.85 -15.32 16.73
CA VAL A 79 -7.29 -15.49 16.57
C VAL A 79 -7.67 -16.86 17.04
N ALA A 80 -8.54 -16.92 18.05
CA ALA A 80 -9.22 -18.14 18.46
C ALA A 80 -10.49 -18.26 17.61
N ALA A 81 -10.49 -19.20 16.65
CA ALA A 81 -11.59 -19.43 15.72
C ALA A 81 -12.33 -20.73 16.05
N PHE A 82 -13.66 -20.71 16.06
CA PHE A 82 -14.45 -21.92 16.25
C PHE A 82 -14.27 -22.88 15.09
N ILE A 83 -14.04 -24.14 15.43
CA ILE A 83 -14.00 -25.24 14.47
C ILE A 83 -15.43 -25.76 14.29
N PRO A 84 -15.91 -25.88 13.04
CA PRO A 84 -17.21 -26.47 12.75
C PRO A 84 -17.20 -27.94 13.17
N LEU A 85 -18.18 -28.35 13.97
CA LEU A 85 -18.29 -29.72 14.46
C LEU A 85 -18.61 -30.68 13.31
N PRO A 86 -17.98 -31.87 13.25
CA PRO A 86 -18.40 -32.91 12.31
C PRO A 86 -19.89 -33.28 12.51
N PRO A 87 -20.60 -33.65 11.43
CA PRO A 87 -21.99 -34.10 11.53
C PRO A 87 -22.15 -35.25 12.54
N GLY A 88 -23.07 -35.09 13.50
CA GLY A 88 -23.39 -36.11 14.50
C GLY A 88 -22.67 -35.99 15.84
N VAL A 89 -21.80 -34.99 16.04
CA VAL A 89 -21.20 -34.69 17.35
C VAL A 89 -22.15 -33.80 18.17
N PRO A 90 -22.54 -34.18 19.40
CA PRO A 90 -23.35 -33.34 20.28
C PRO A 90 -22.65 -32.02 20.60
N VAL A 91 -23.38 -30.91 20.52
CA VAL A 91 -22.89 -29.55 20.82
C VAL A 91 -22.49 -29.39 22.30
N ASP A 92 -22.93 -30.29 23.17
CA ASP A 92 -22.71 -30.28 24.63
C ASP A 92 -21.24 -30.52 25.05
N ALA A 93 -20.36 -30.92 24.12
CA ALA A 93 -18.93 -31.14 24.41
C ALA A 93 -18.09 -29.84 24.42
N GLY A 94 -18.71 -28.68 24.20
CA GLY A 94 -18.03 -27.41 23.94
C GLY A 94 -17.58 -27.31 22.48
N ARG A 95 -17.59 -26.09 21.93
CA ARG A 95 -17.12 -25.89 20.55
C ARG A 95 -15.60 -25.93 20.51
N PRO A 96 -14.97 -26.83 19.74
CA PRO A 96 -13.52 -26.83 19.58
C PRO A 96 -13.05 -25.52 18.94
N VAL A 97 -11.88 -25.05 19.36
CA VAL A 97 -11.29 -23.76 18.93
C VAL A 97 -9.92 -24.04 18.31
N MET A 98 -9.65 -23.36 17.20
CA MET A 98 -8.36 -23.35 16.52
C MET A 98 -7.66 -22.02 16.81
N ASP A 99 -6.42 -22.10 17.29
CA ASP A 99 -5.55 -20.93 17.41
C ASP A 99 -4.87 -20.65 16.07
N ILE A 100 -5.09 -19.46 15.54
CA ILE A 100 -4.51 -18.97 14.28
C ILE A 100 -3.59 -17.79 14.59
N ASP A 101 -2.35 -17.88 14.14
CA ASP A 101 -1.36 -16.80 14.29
C ASP A 101 -1.11 -16.09 12.96
N VAL A 102 -1.45 -14.80 12.90
CA VAL A 102 -1.25 -13.96 11.72
C VAL A 102 -0.11 -12.97 11.97
N ASN A 103 1.00 -13.15 11.23
CA ASN A 103 2.06 -12.14 11.17
C ASN A 103 1.63 -10.94 10.30
N VAL A 104 1.20 -9.86 10.94
CA VAL A 104 0.64 -8.67 10.25
C VAL A 104 1.71 -7.88 9.48
N LEU A 105 3.00 -8.04 9.81
CA LEU A 105 4.07 -7.38 9.06
C LEU A 105 4.20 -7.90 7.63
N LEU A 106 3.81 -9.16 7.39
CA LEU A 106 3.79 -9.72 6.03
C LEU A 106 2.83 -8.96 5.11
N TYR A 107 1.78 -8.36 5.66
CA TYR A 107 0.77 -7.62 4.89
C TYR A 107 1.06 -6.13 4.81
N THR A 108 1.90 -5.60 5.70
CA THR A 108 2.07 -4.14 5.87
C THR A 108 3.45 -3.63 5.46
N TYR A 109 4.40 -4.49 5.06
CA TYR A 109 5.75 -4.04 4.67
C TYR A 109 5.75 -3.08 3.46
N GLY A 110 4.71 -3.12 2.64
CA GLY A 110 4.46 -2.12 1.58
C GLY A 110 4.44 -0.68 2.08
N LEU A 111 4.05 -0.49 3.34
CA LEU A 111 4.01 0.82 3.97
C LEU A 111 5.40 1.42 4.16
N ALA A 112 6.41 0.60 4.47
CA ALA A 112 7.80 1.06 4.56
C ALA A 112 8.30 1.55 3.20
N VAL A 113 7.97 0.83 2.13
CA VAL A 113 8.30 1.25 0.75
C VAL A 113 7.60 2.57 0.42
N TYR A 114 6.30 2.66 0.68
CA TYR A 114 5.52 3.88 0.48
C TYR A 114 6.09 5.09 1.22
N TRP A 115 6.39 4.95 2.51
CA TRP A 115 6.99 6.02 3.30
C TRP A 115 8.37 6.42 2.77
N GLY A 116 9.22 5.45 2.43
CA GLY A 116 10.53 5.73 1.82
C GLY A 116 10.39 6.57 0.54
N LEU A 117 9.42 6.24 -0.31
CA LEU A 117 9.14 6.97 -1.54
C LEU A 117 8.56 8.37 -1.31
N ILE A 118 7.64 8.55 -0.36
CA ILE A 118 7.09 9.87 0.01
C ILE A 118 8.18 10.80 0.53
N PHE A 119 9.09 10.28 1.35
CA PHE A 119 10.18 11.07 1.89
C PHE A 119 11.26 11.38 0.83
N ALA A 120 11.50 10.45 -0.10
CA ALA A 120 12.41 10.67 -1.23
C ALA A 120 11.83 11.61 -2.32
N SER A 121 10.51 11.68 -2.47
CA SER A 121 9.87 12.58 -3.43
C SER A 121 10.14 14.05 -3.10
N PRO A 122 10.49 14.89 -4.08
CA PRO A 122 10.63 16.33 -3.85
C PRO A 122 9.26 16.93 -3.49
N SER A 123 9.22 17.90 -2.58
CA SER A 123 8.02 18.67 -2.27
C SER A 123 8.30 20.15 -2.51
N GLU A 124 7.34 20.86 -3.11
CA GLU A 124 7.48 22.28 -3.50
C GLU A 124 7.80 23.21 -2.32
N GLU A 125 7.30 22.84 -1.15
CA GLU A 125 7.71 23.34 0.14
C GLU A 125 8.37 22.16 0.85
N PHE A 126 9.60 22.31 1.35
CA PHE A 126 10.27 21.31 2.21
C PHE A 126 9.57 21.19 3.59
N SER A 127 8.25 21.16 3.62
CA SER A 127 7.43 21.02 4.80
C SER A 127 7.35 19.56 5.18
N LEU A 128 8.11 19.20 6.23
CA LEU A 128 8.05 17.88 6.85
C LEU A 128 6.61 17.49 7.25
N LEU A 129 5.79 18.48 7.62
CA LEU A 129 4.40 18.26 8.00
C LEU A 129 3.55 17.71 6.85
N HIS A 130 3.77 18.19 5.62
CA HIS A 130 3.09 17.67 4.43
C HIS A 130 3.45 16.20 4.18
N LYS A 131 4.73 15.85 4.30
CA LYS A 131 5.20 14.46 4.13
C LYS A 131 4.64 13.54 5.20
N ILE A 132 4.56 13.98 6.46
CA ILE A 132 3.95 13.21 7.55
C ILE A 132 2.45 13.03 7.31
N ARG A 133 1.73 14.09 6.94
CA ARG A 133 0.31 14.04 6.61
C ARG A 133 0.06 13.05 5.47
N ASP A 134 0.80 13.16 4.38
CA ASP A 134 0.65 12.29 3.22
C ASP A 134 0.97 10.84 3.60
N SER A 135 2.03 10.62 4.39
CA SER A 135 2.39 9.30 4.94
C SER A 135 1.26 8.67 5.75
N PHE A 136 0.55 9.46 6.55
CA PHE A 136 -0.60 9.01 7.33
C PHE A 136 -1.82 8.74 6.44
N ILE A 137 -2.12 9.61 5.47
CA ILE A 137 -3.21 9.41 4.51
C ILE A 137 -2.99 8.13 3.69
N GLY A 138 -1.78 7.92 3.17
CA GLY A 138 -1.45 6.70 2.44
C GLY A 138 -1.57 5.44 3.28
N TRP A 139 -1.16 5.50 4.56
CA TRP A 139 -1.40 4.40 5.50
C TRP A 139 -2.89 4.08 5.63
N LEU A 140 -3.75 5.08 5.81
CA LEU A 140 -5.20 4.88 5.90
C LEU A 140 -5.80 4.32 4.60
N ILE A 141 -5.31 4.74 3.43
CA ILE A 141 -5.75 4.20 2.14
C ILE A 141 -5.37 2.72 1.99
N MET A 142 -4.19 2.32 2.46
CA MET A 142 -3.72 0.94 2.39
C MET A 142 -4.33 0.05 3.48
N LEU A 143 -4.84 0.63 4.57
CA LEU A 143 -5.33 -0.10 5.73
C LEU A 143 -6.40 -1.17 5.39
N PRO A 144 -7.42 -0.91 4.54
CA PRO A 144 -8.39 -1.93 4.13
C PRO A 144 -7.75 -3.10 3.39
N LEU A 145 -6.72 -2.84 2.58
CA LEU A 145 -6.00 -3.87 1.83
C LEU A 145 -5.20 -4.77 2.77
N HIS A 146 -4.51 -4.17 3.75
CA HIS A 146 -3.78 -4.91 4.79
C HIS A 146 -4.74 -5.76 5.65
N ALA A 147 -5.87 -5.17 6.06
CA ALA A 147 -6.86 -5.84 6.89
C ALA A 147 -7.54 -7.00 6.14
N MET A 148 -7.89 -6.80 4.87
CA MET A 148 -8.44 -7.86 4.01
C MET A 148 -7.44 -9.02 3.85
N GLY A 149 -6.16 -8.73 3.65
CA GLY A 149 -5.12 -9.77 3.60
C GLY A 149 -5.02 -10.60 4.88
N CYS A 150 -5.11 -9.94 6.04
CA CYS A 150 -5.13 -10.63 7.33
C CYS A 150 -6.42 -11.46 7.51
N ALA A 151 -7.59 -10.95 7.12
CA ALA A 151 -8.84 -11.70 7.17
C ALA A 151 -8.82 -12.94 6.25
N LEU A 152 -8.23 -12.81 5.05
CA LEU A 152 -8.02 -13.93 4.12
C LEU A 152 -7.04 -14.98 4.67
N HIS A 153 -6.08 -14.58 5.51
CA HIS A 153 -5.22 -15.53 6.22
C HIS A 153 -6.04 -16.43 7.15
N VAL A 154 -6.86 -15.82 8.02
CA VAL A 154 -7.75 -16.55 8.93
C VAL A 154 -8.69 -17.45 8.14
N ALA A 155 -9.32 -16.92 7.09
CA ALA A 155 -10.24 -17.69 6.24
C ALA A 155 -9.53 -18.87 5.54
N LYS A 156 -8.28 -18.71 5.10
CA LYS A 156 -7.50 -19.82 4.53
C LYS A 156 -7.25 -20.90 5.58
N ASP A 157 -6.86 -20.54 6.79
CA ASP A 157 -6.59 -21.54 7.83
C ASP A 157 -7.86 -22.33 8.17
N VAL A 158 -9.00 -21.66 8.23
CA VAL A 158 -10.30 -22.29 8.48
C VAL A 158 -10.78 -23.14 7.29
N PHE A 159 -10.79 -22.60 6.07
CA PHE A 159 -11.44 -23.27 4.93
C PHE A 159 -10.53 -24.22 4.16
N VAL A 160 -9.21 -24.04 4.26
CA VAL A 160 -8.23 -24.79 3.44
C VAL A 160 -7.35 -25.68 4.32
N VAL A 161 -6.79 -25.14 5.41
CA VAL A 161 -5.83 -25.90 6.23
C VAL A 161 -6.51 -26.98 7.08
N LEU A 162 -7.75 -26.75 7.53
CA LEU A 162 -8.54 -27.76 8.25
C LEU A 162 -8.99 -28.96 7.39
N GLY A 163 -8.69 -28.99 6.09
CA GLY A 163 -9.01 -30.13 5.21
C GLY A 163 -10.51 -30.35 5.03
N ASP A 164 -10.97 -31.58 5.25
CA ASP A 164 -12.37 -31.98 5.00
C ASP A 164 -13.36 -31.20 5.88
N THR A 165 -13.03 -30.95 7.14
CA THR A 165 -13.85 -30.16 8.08
C THR A 165 -13.98 -28.71 7.59
N GLY A 166 -12.87 -28.10 7.16
CA GLY A 166 -12.87 -26.76 6.59
C GLY A 166 -13.64 -26.67 5.28
N SER A 167 -13.51 -27.68 4.43
CA SER A 167 -14.19 -27.76 3.14
C SER A 167 -15.71 -27.93 3.28
N ALA A 168 -16.16 -28.74 4.25
CA ALA A 168 -17.58 -28.88 4.58
C ALA A 168 -18.16 -27.55 5.05
N TYR A 169 -17.46 -26.85 5.94
CA TYR A 169 -17.90 -25.54 6.43
C TYR A 169 -17.87 -24.45 5.36
N ALA A 170 -16.88 -24.46 4.46
CA ALA A 170 -16.88 -23.57 3.31
C ALA A 170 -18.12 -23.79 2.42
N ALA A 171 -18.51 -25.05 2.21
CA ALA A 171 -19.72 -25.38 1.45
C ALA A 171 -21.01 -24.88 2.13
N GLU A 172 -21.11 -24.99 3.46
CA GLU A 172 -22.23 -24.45 4.24
C GLU A 172 -22.32 -22.92 4.11
N MET A 173 -21.17 -22.23 4.10
CA MET A 173 -21.09 -20.77 3.96
C MET A 173 -21.15 -20.29 2.50
N GLY A 174 -21.24 -21.18 1.51
CA GLY A 174 -21.20 -20.83 0.09
C GLY A 174 -19.86 -20.22 -0.37
N VAL A 175 -18.78 -20.51 0.35
CA VAL A 175 -17.42 -20.00 0.08
C VAL A 175 -16.66 -21.02 -0.76
N ASN A 176 -15.91 -20.56 -1.76
CA ASN A 176 -15.01 -21.40 -2.55
C ASN A 176 -13.59 -21.38 -1.92
N PRO A 177 -13.10 -22.49 -1.34
CA PRO A 177 -11.79 -22.55 -0.68
C PRO A 177 -10.62 -22.22 -1.63
N THR A 178 -10.73 -22.62 -2.90
CA THR A 178 -9.70 -22.35 -3.92
C THR A 178 -9.57 -20.86 -4.20
N LEU A 179 -10.68 -20.13 -4.28
CA LEU A 179 -10.64 -18.67 -4.43
C LEU A 179 -10.03 -18.01 -3.20
N VAL A 180 -10.40 -18.45 -1.99
CA VAL A 180 -9.78 -17.95 -0.74
C VAL A 180 -8.28 -18.15 -0.75
N ALA A 181 -7.80 -19.35 -1.15
CA ALA A 181 -6.38 -19.63 -1.26
C ALA A 181 -5.66 -18.71 -2.26
N TYR A 182 -6.24 -18.46 -3.44
CA TYR A 182 -5.67 -17.54 -4.42
C TYR A 182 -5.64 -16.09 -3.94
N PHE A 183 -6.72 -15.61 -3.35
CA PHE A 183 -6.78 -14.26 -2.82
C PHE A 183 -5.82 -14.08 -1.64
N TRP A 184 -5.68 -15.08 -0.77
CA TRP A 184 -4.67 -15.07 0.27
C TRP A 184 -3.25 -14.98 -0.32
N GLN A 185 -2.88 -15.86 -1.26
CA GLN A 185 -1.58 -15.83 -1.94
C GLN A 185 -1.29 -14.47 -2.59
N PHE A 186 -2.27 -13.94 -3.31
CA PHE A 186 -2.18 -12.62 -3.92
C PHE A 186 -1.99 -11.51 -2.86
N SER A 187 -2.74 -11.58 -1.76
CA SER A 187 -2.68 -10.60 -0.68
C SER A 187 -1.37 -10.65 0.12
N SER A 188 -0.71 -11.81 0.23
CA SER A 188 0.55 -11.95 0.96
C SER A 188 1.78 -11.68 0.11
N LEU A 189 1.74 -11.98 -1.20
CA LEU A 189 2.90 -11.87 -2.08
C LEU A 189 2.90 -10.62 -2.95
N VAL A 190 1.76 -10.27 -3.55
CA VAL A 190 1.69 -9.24 -4.58
C VAL A 190 1.21 -7.92 -4.01
N MET A 191 0.13 -7.95 -3.22
CA MET A 191 -0.48 -6.72 -2.72
C MET A 191 0.44 -5.85 -1.87
N PRO A 192 1.26 -6.37 -0.94
CA PRO A 192 2.00 -5.48 -0.05
C PRO A 192 3.11 -4.75 -0.82
N THR A 193 3.84 -5.42 -1.72
CA THR A 193 4.82 -4.74 -2.59
C THR A 193 4.16 -3.70 -3.50
N LEU A 194 3.07 -4.10 -4.16
CA LEU A 194 2.48 -3.29 -5.22
C LEU A 194 1.70 -2.09 -4.69
N SER A 195 0.94 -2.27 -3.61
CA SER A 195 0.08 -1.23 -3.04
C SER A 195 0.87 0.01 -2.63
N GLY A 196 2.05 -0.17 -2.02
CA GLY A 196 2.87 0.97 -1.60
C GLY A 196 3.34 1.84 -2.78
N VAL A 197 3.76 1.19 -3.88
CA VAL A 197 4.19 1.87 -5.09
C VAL A 197 3.02 2.55 -5.81
N ILE A 198 1.88 1.87 -5.91
CA ILE A 198 0.67 2.42 -6.56
C ILE A 198 0.16 3.64 -5.80
N VAL A 199 -0.02 3.52 -4.47
CA VAL A 199 -0.54 4.63 -3.65
C VAL A 199 0.41 5.82 -3.70
N TRP A 200 1.72 5.58 -3.63
CA TRP A 200 2.72 6.62 -3.85
C TRP A 200 2.57 7.28 -5.22
N GLY A 201 2.51 6.49 -6.31
CA GLY A 201 2.43 7.03 -7.66
C GLY A 201 1.17 7.85 -7.93
N VAL A 202 0.03 7.44 -7.34
CA VAL A 202 -1.22 8.20 -7.41
C VAL A 202 -1.10 9.53 -6.67
N MET A 203 -0.48 9.54 -5.49
CA MET A 203 -0.31 10.75 -4.66
C MET A 203 0.76 11.71 -5.23
N GLN A 204 1.82 11.17 -5.83
CA GLN A 204 2.95 11.92 -6.40
C GLN A 204 2.87 12.05 -7.92
N ARG A 205 1.65 11.99 -8.50
CA ARG A 205 1.41 12.05 -9.95
C ARG A 205 2.02 13.28 -10.63
N HIS A 206 2.13 14.41 -9.93
CA HIS A 206 2.68 15.65 -10.49
C HIS A 206 4.19 15.50 -10.68
N PHE A 207 4.89 15.09 -9.62
CA PHE A 207 6.32 14.76 -9.68
C PHE A 207 6.64 13.70 -10.76
N LEU A 208 5.82 12.65 -10.89
CA LEU A 208 6.02 11.63 -11.92
C LEU A 208 5.87 12.17 -13.36
N ARG A 209 4.99 13.17 -13.56
CA ARG A 209 4.82 13.83 -14.86
C ARG A 209 6.03 14.69 -15.19
N ASP A 210 6.57 15.40 -14.20
CA ASP A 210 7.76 16.23 -14.38
C ASP A 210 8.98 15.36 -14.73
N LEU A 211 9.12 14.21 -14.08
CA LEU A 211 10.17 13.22 -14.37
C LEU A 211 10.09 12.66 -15.80
N GLN A 212 8.88 12.54 -16.38
CA GLN A 212 8.67 12.10 -17.77
C GLN A 212 8.88 13.23 -18.79
N GLY A 213 8.63 14.48 -18.41
CA GLY A 213 8.67 15.64 -19.29
C GLY A 213 10.07 16.01 -19.77
N ASP A 214 11.11 15.82 -18.95
CA ASP A 214 12.48 16.16 -19.32
C ASP A 214 13.08 15.21 -20.35
N GLN A 215 12.84 13.91 -20.24
CA GLN A 215 13.42 12.95 -21.20
C GLN A 215 12.86 13.11 -22.61
N TRP A 216 11.60 13.53 -22.76
CA TRP A 216 11.00 13.73 -24.09
C TRP A 216 11.51 15.02 -24.74
N LEU A 217 11.75 16.09 -23.97
CA LEU A 217 12.25 17.36 -24.51
C LEU A 217 13.76 17.33 -24.78
N GLU A 218 14.56 16.60 -24.00
CA GLU A 218 16.00 16.40 -24.27
C GLU A 218 16.27 15.50 -25.48
N THR A 219 15.34 14.60 -25.83
CA THR A 219 15.48 13.71 -27.02
C THR A 219 14.78 14.23 -28.28
N ASN A 220 13.87 15.20 -28.16
CA ASN A 220 13.13 15.84 -29.27
C ASN A 220 13.27 17.38 -29.26
N ASP A 221 14.46 17.90 -28.95
CA ASP A 221 14.73 19.35 -29.10
C ASP A 221 14.71 19.82 -30.57
N GLY A 222 14.48 18.92 -31.53
CA GLY A 222 14.38 19.25 -32.95
C GLY A 222 15.70 19.76 -33.55
N THR A 223 16.82 19.72 -32.80
CA THR A 223 18.11 20.25 -33.27
C THR A 223 19.01 19.19 -33.87
N THR A 224 18.74 17.89 -33.63
CA THR A 224 19.55 16.77 -34.14
C THR A 224 18.86 15.90 -35.20
N GLY A 225 17.78 16.38 -35.80
CA GLY A 225 17.27 15.79 -37.04
C GLY A 225 18.24 16.06 -38.20
N PRO A 226 18.53 15.10 -39.11
CA PRO A 226 19.36 15.36 -40.27
C PRO A 226 18.76 16.53 -41.07
N LYS A 227 19.49 17.64 -41.19
CA LYS A 227 19.05 18.80 -41.98
C LYS A 227 18.69 18.32 -43.39
N PRO A 228 17.51 18.68 -43.94
CA PRO A 228 17.20 18.39 -45.32
C PRO A 228 18.29 19.04 -46.19
N ARG A 229 18.85 18.24 -47.10
CA ARG A 229 19.82 18.69 -48.10
C ARG A 229 19.17 19.85 -48.87
N PRO A 230 19.81 21.02 -48.99
CA PRO A 230 19.22 22.12 -49.75
C PRO A 230 18.97 21.65 -51.18
N GLU A 231 17.71 21.66 -51.58
CA GLU A 231 17.31 21.47 -52.97
C GLU A 231 17.78 22.69 -53.76
N GLY A 232 18.74 22.47 -54.64
CA GLY A 232 19.17 23.47 -55.61
C GLY A 232 20.50 24.14 -55.29
N GLU A 233 21.60 23.42 -55.51
CA GLU A 233 22.74 24.00 -56.20
C GLU A 233 23.11 23.05 -57.36
N PRO A 234 23.42 23.60 -58.56
CA PRO A 234 23.67 22.83 -59.78
C PRO A 234 24.93 21.95 -59.72
#